data_AF-A0A7Y0A4V4-F1
#
_entry.id   AF-A0A7Y0A4V4-F1
#
_cell.length_a   1.000
_cell.length_b   1.000
_cell.length_c   1.000
_cell.angle_alpha   90.00
_cell.angle_beta   90.00
_cell.angle_gamma   90.00
#
_symmetry.space_group_name_H-M   'P 1'
#
loop_
_entity.id
_entity.type
_entity.pdbx_description
1 polymer ?
#
loop_
_entity_poly.entity_id
_entity_poly.type
_entity_poly.pdbx_seq_one_letter_code
_entity_poly.pdbx_strand_id
1 'polypeptide(L)'
;MYCADGLEVKKFFNGLETDYMDGFQYKFTYAWEDETGTMTSDGMKSRIIPTSEGYFDELSNRYFYNYTDHLGNVRLSYSDADGNGQVTGDIVVNNCSVLPDGSTACNNYIVTGQAEGVTNYYPFGLMHNTQSYNFDNAYNYKYQGQELQETGWYSFKWRNYMPDIGRFTTIDPLAEKYNTWSPYSFAGNRISVYR
;
A
#
# COMPACT_ATOMS: atom_id res chain seq x y z
N MET A 1 -16.41 0.11 7.76
CA MET A 1 -17.15 0.65 8.91
C MET A 1 -16.41 1.88 9.38
N TYR A 2 -17.12 2.94 9.71
CA TYR A 2 -16.53 4.23 10.08
C TYR A 2 -17.00 4.64 11.47
N CYS A 3 -16.13 5.29 12.24
CA CYS A 3 -16.50 6.00 13.45
C CYS A 3 -17.35 7.24 13.11
N ALA A 4 -18.01 7.81 14.12
CA ALA A 4 -18.83 9.02 13.96
C ALA A 4 -18.02 10.25 13.47
N ASP A 5 -16.71 10.21 13.62
CA ASP A 5 -15.76 11.22 13.15
C ASP A 5 -15.26 10.95 11.71
N GLY A 6 -15.79 9.94 11.02
CA GLY A 6 -15.40 9.56 9.66
C GLY A 6 -14.12 8.74 9.55
N LEU A 7 -13.46 8.39 10.65
CA LEU A 7 -12.30 7.50 10.59
C LEU A 7 -12.74 6.09 10.20
N GLU A 8 -12.05 5.46 9.26
CA GLU A 8 -12.24 4.05 8.95
C GLU A 8 -11.74 3.19 10.12
N VAL A 9 -12.55 2.24 10.57
CA VAL A 9 -12.27 1.40 11.74
C VAL A 9 -12.13 -0.07 11.36
N LYS A 10 -12.84 -0.48 10.30
CA LYS A 10 -12.88 -1.87 9.87
C LYS A 10 -13.27 -1.99 8.42
N LYS A 11 -12.62 -2.92 7.71
CA LYS A 11 -12.82 -3.23 6.31
C LYS A 11 -12.99 -4.73 6.14
N PHE A 12 -13.86 -5.11 5.22
CA PHE A 12 -14.07 -6.50 4.84
C PHE A 12 -14.07 -6.61 3.33
N PHE A 13 -13.10 -7.34 2.78
CA PHE A 13 -12.94 -7.51 1.33
C PHE A 13 -12.54 -8.94 1.01
N ASN A 14 -13.24 -9.58 0.07
CA ASN A 14 -12.99 -10.98 -0.35
C ASN A 14 -12.87 -11.98 0.81
N GLY A 15 -13.63 -11.82 1.90
CA GLY A 15 -13.56 -12.72 3.05
C GLY A 15 -12.42 -12.42 4.04
N LEU A 16 -11.62 -11.37 3.79
CA LEU A 16 -10.57 -10.91 4.69
C LEU A 16 -11.05 -9.69 5.48
N GLU A 17 -10.84 -9.72 6.79
CA GLU A 17 -11.10 -8.61 7.69
C GLU A 17 -9.82 -7.83 7.99
N THR A 18 -9.92 -6.51 7.96
CA THR A 18 -8.85 -5.59 8.38
C THR A 18 -9.42 -4.57 9.36
N ASP A 19 -8.82 -4.48 10.54
CA ASP A 19 -9.19 -3.52 11.57
C ASP A 19 -8.16 -2.40 11.65
N TYR A 20 -8.66 -1.18 11.83
CA TYR A 20 -7.88 0.05 11.93
C TYR A 20 -8.10 0.61 13.33
N MET A 21 -7.10 0.44 14.19
CA MET A 21 -7.15 0.92 15.57
C MET A 21 -6.06 1.97 15.75
N ASP A 22 -6.46 3.24 15.88
CA ASP A 22 -5.52 4.37 16.06
C ASP A 22 -4.43 4.45 14.96
N GLY A 23 -4.82 4.13 13.71
CA GLY A 23 -3.93 4.09 12.54
C GLY A 23 -3.15 2.78 12.37
N PHE A 24 -3.04 1.95 13.40
CA PHE A 24 -2.48 0.60 13.30
C PHE A 24 -3.42 -0.31 12.52
N GLN A 25 -2.86 -1.12 11.62
CA GLN A 25 -3.63 -2.09 10.85
C GLN A 25 -3.43 -3.49 11.39
N TYR A 26 -4.55 -4.16 11.58
CA TYR A 26 -4.60 -5.56 11.95
C TYR A 26 -5.32 -6.33 10.85
N LYS A 27 -4.81 -7.51 10.49
CA LYS A 27 -5.43 -8.38 9.47
C LYS A 27 -5.77 -9.73 10.06
N PHE A 28 -6.94 -10.25 9.69
CA PHE A 28 -7.32 -11.60 10.07
C PHE A 28 -6.46 -12.62 9.32
N THR A 29 -5.92 -13.60 10.04
CA THR A 29 -5.15 -14.72 9.49
C THR A 29 -5.86 -16.03 9.77
N TYR A 30 -5.89 -16.92 8.79
CA TYR A 30 -6.39 -18.28 8.96
C TYR A 30 -5.31 -19.18 9.58
N ALA A 31 -5.75 -20.19 10.33
CA ALA A 31 -4.87 -21.22 10.85
C ALA A 31 -4.14 -21.95 9.72
N TRP A 32 -2.84 -22.18 9.89
CA TRP A 32 -2.00 -22.97 8.99
C TRP A 32 -1.00 -23.80 9.79
N GLU A 33 -0.57 -24.91 9.20
CA GLU A 33 0.43 -25.83 9.75
C GLU A 33 1.74 -25.65 8.97
N ASP A 34 2.87 -25.49 9.67
CA ASP A 34 4.18 -25.46 9.03
C ASP A 34 4.72 -26.86 8.72
N GLU A 35 5.80 -26.94 7.94
CA GLU A 35 6.45 -28.21 7.58
C GLU A 35 6.98 -29.00 8.79
N THR A 36 7.05 -28.37 9.97
CA THR A 36 7.48 -28.98 11.24
C THR A 36 6.32 -29.45 12.11
N GLY A 37 5.06 -29.25 11.68
CA GLY A 37 3.85 -29.62 12.40
C GLY A 37 3.39 -28.59 13.44
N THR A 38 3.94 -27.38 13.40
CA THR A 38 3.52 -26.29 14.29
C THR A 38 2.27 -25.63 13.72
N MET A 39 1.20 -25.63 14.52
CA MET A 39 -0.08 -25.00 14.16
C MET A 39 -0.11 -23.53 14.58
N THR A 40 -0.54 -22.66 13.69
CA THR A 40 -0.94 -21.29 14.03
C THR A 40 -2.45 -21.22 14.28
N SER A 41 -2.88 -20.36 15.21
CA SER A 41 -4.30 -20.13 15.45
C SER A 41 -4.87 -19.10 14.48
N ASP A 42 -6.14 -19.24 14.16
CA ASP A 42 -6.89 -18.18 13.53
C ASP A 42 -6.99 -16.96 14.45
N GLY A 43 -7.14 -15.78 13.84
CA GLY A 43 -7.37 -14.56 14.60
C GLY A 43 -6.76 -13.33 13.97
N MET A 44 -6.97 -12.23 14.66
CA MET A 44 -6.47 -10.92 14.28
C MET A 44 -4.98 -10.79 14.64
N LYS A 45 -4.13 -10.44 13.68
CA LYS A 45 -2.71 -10.19 13.88
C LYS A 45 -2.37 -8.75 13.50
N SER A 46 -1.48 -8.13 14.26
CA SER A 46 -0.93 -6.84 13.87
C SER A 46 -0.16 -7.01 12.56
N ARG A 47 -0.27 -6.01 11.69
CA ARG A 47 0.26 -6.07 10.33
C ARG A 47 1.09 -4.86 10.00
N ILE A 48 0.49 -3.67 10.08
CA ILE A 48 1.18 -2.42 9.75
C ILE A 48 1.14 -1.46 10.93
N ILE A 49 2.31 -0.95 11.30
CA ILE A 49 2.49 0.14 12.25
C ILE A 49 2.94 1.38 11.47
N PRO A 50 2.06 2.38 11.22
CA PRO A 50 2.47 3.59 10.54
C PRO A 50 3.36 4.46 11.42
N THR A 51 4.21 5.24 10.78
CA THR A 51 5.12 6.22 11.41
C THR A 51 5.17 7.50 10.59
N SER A 52 5.89 8.52 11.06
CA SER A 52 5.99 9.80 10.35
C SER A 52 6.73 9.71 9.02
N GLU A 53 7.62 8.73 8.86
CA GLU A 53 8.48 8.60 7.68
C GLU A 53 8.15 7.38 6.83
N GLY A 54 7.18 6.56 7.24
CA GLY A 54 6.98 5.25 6.65
C GLY A 54 6.12 4.34 7.51
N TYR A 55 6.45 3.05 7.55
CA TYR A 55 5.75 2.07 8.36
C TYR A 55 6.63 0.86 8.66
N PHE A 56 6.28 0.14 9.71
CA PHE A 56 6.81 -1.17 10.00
C PHE A 56 5.80 -2.24 9.59
N ASP A 57 6.24 -3.22 8.80
CA ASP A 57 5.46 -4.41 8.45
C ASP A 57 5.88 -5.58 9.35
N GLU A 58 4.96 -6.01 10.21
CA GLU A 58 5.22 -7.08 11.16
C GLU A 58 5.36 -8.45 10.49
N LEU A 59 4.74 -8.67 9.31
CA LEU A 59 4.87 -9.96 8.64
C LEU A 59 6.29 -10.17 8.12
N SER A 60 6.84 -9.16 7.44
CA SER A 60 8.19 -9.22 6.90
C SER A 60 9.26 -8.84 7.94
N ASN A 61 8.85 -8.36 9.12
CA ASN A 61 9.72 -7.85 10.18
C ASN A 61 10.69 -6.78 9.65
N ARG A 62 10.17 -5.85 8.84
CA ARG A 62 10.94 -4.83 8.14
C ARG A 62 10.30 -3.45 8.28
N TYR A 63 11.14 -2.44 8.37
CA TYR A 63 10.72 -1.05 8.30
C TYR A 63 10.90 -0.53 6.87
N PHE A 64 9.87 0.13 6.35
CA PHE A 64 9.86 0.78 5.06
C PHE A 64 9.72 2.28 5.23
N TYR A 65 10.62 3.03 4.59
CA TYR A 65 10.59 4.48 4.43
C TYR A 65 9.78 4.85 3.19
N ASN A 66 8.99 5.92 3.30
CA ASN A 66 8.22 6.49 2.21
C ASN A 66 8.87 7.81 1.76
N TYR A 67 9.33 7.85 0.52
CA TYR A 67 9.69 9.09 -0.14
C TYR A 67 8.44 9.72 -0.76
N THR A 68 8.01 10.84 -0.19
CA THR A 68 6.81 11.57 -0.63
C THR A 68 7.18 12.80 -1.45
N ASP A 69 6.35 13.15 -2.43
CA ASP A 69 6.45 14.45 -3.09
C ASP A 69 5.86 15.60 -2.24
N HIS A 70 5.93 16.82 -2.76
CA HIS A 70 5.44 18.03 -2.10
C HIS A 70 3.92 18.04 -1.81
N LEU A 71 3.14 17.19 -2.49
CA LEU A 71 1.70 17.02 -2.27
C LEU A 71 1.41 15.85 -1.31
N GLY A 72 2.44 15.18 -0.77
CA GLY A 72 2.29 14.03 0.11
C GLY A 72 1.97 12.73 -0.62
N ASN A 73 2.22 12.64 -1.93
CA ASN A 73 2.07 11.37 -2.66
C ASN A 73 3.30 10.50 -2.43
N VAL A 74 3.10 9.23 -2.05
CA VAL A 74 4.19 8.27 -1.89
C VAL A 74 4.75 7.88 -3.26
N ARG A 75 5.99 8.28 -3.55
CA ARG A 75 6.65 8.03 -4.84
C ARG A 75 7.54 6.80 -4.83
N LEU A 76 8.13 6.50 -3.69
CA LEU A 76 8.96 5.32 -3.47
C LEU A 76 8.76 4.82 -2.03
N SER A 77 8.54 3.52 -1.87
CA SER A 77 8.60 2.83 -0.58
C SER A 77 9.81 1.89 -0.59
N TYR A 78 10.68 1.99 0.40
CA TYR A 78 11.93 1.22 0.43
C TYR A 78 12.42 0.93 1.85
N SER A 79 13.20 -0.13 2.00
CA SER A 79 13.89 -0.51 3.23
C SER A 79 15.41 -0.51 2.99
N ASP A 80 16.20 -0.69 4.05
CA ASP A 80 17.62 -1.04 3.95
C ASP A 80 17.88 -2.21 4.92
N ALA A 81 17.31 -3.37 4.59
CA ALA A 81 17.32 -4.51 5.49
C ALA A 81 18.72 -5.10 5.76
N ASP A 82 19.70 -4.86 4.90
CA ASP A 82 21.07 -5.33 5.05
C ASP A 82 22.05 -4.24 5.52
N GLY A 83 21.59 -2.98 5.61
CA GLY A 83 22.35 -1.86 6.17
C GLY A 83 23.52 -1.42 5.30
N ASN A 84 23.48 -1.72 4.00
CA ASN A 84 24.60 -1.47 3.09
C ASN A 84 24.53 -0.07 2.43
N GLY A 85 23.45 0.70 2.67
CA GLY A 85 23.23 2.02 2.10
C GLY A 85 22.83 2.05 0.62
N GLN A 86 22.54 0.89 0.02
CA GLN A 86 22.03 0.73 -1.34
C GLN A 86 20.66 0.08 -1.31
N VAL A 87 19.70 0.69 -2.00
CA VAL A 87 18.36 0.12 -2.16
C VAL A 87 18.30 -0.64 -3.47
N THR A 88 18.13 -1.95 -3.39
CA THR A 88 17.99 -2.83 -4.57
C THR A 88 16.53 -3.20 -4.81
N GLY A 89 16.16 -3.43 -6.08
CA GLY A 89 14.88 -4.07 -6.42
C GLY A 89 14.96 -5.59 -6.27
N ASP A 90 13.88 -6.30 -6.61
CA ASP A 90 13.91 -7.77 -6.64
C ASP A 90 15.00 -8.29 -7.57
N ILE A 91 15.81 -9.22 -7.07
CA ILE A 91 16.89 -9.85 -7.83
C ILE A 91 16.51 -11.30 -8.13
N VAL A 92 16.48 -11.65 -9.42
CA VAL A 92 16.37 -13.05 -9.86
C VAL A 92 17.75 -13.69 -9.80
N VAL A 93 17.92 -14.64 -8.88
CA VAL A 93 19.15 -15.40 -8.74
C VAL A 93 18.99 -16.75 -9.43
N ASN A 94 19.81 -17.00 -10.46
CA ASN A 94 19.90 -18.30 -11.11
C ASN A 94 21.11 -19.04 -10.55
N ASN A 95 20.87 -20.03 -9.67
CA ASN A 95 21.92 -20.84 -9.11
C ASN A 95 22.01 -22.18 -9.86
N CYS A 96 22.98 -22.29 -10.76
CA CYS A 96 23.16 -23.47 -11.61
C CYS A 96 24.41 -24.26 -11.21
N SER A 97 24.29 -25.59 -11.16
CA SER A 97 25.39 -26.52 -10.95
C SER A 97 25.39 -27.61 -12.01
N VAL A 98 26.58 -27.97 -12.50
CA VAL A 98 26.75 -29.10 -13.43
C VAL A 98 26.80 -30.40 -12.62
N LEU A 99 25.92 -31.32 -12.95
CA LEU A 99 25.86 -32.66 -12.35
C LEU A 99 26.94 -33.57 -12.96
N PRO A 100 27.34 -34.66 -12.26
CA PRO A 100 28.38 -35.57 -12.74
C PRO A 100 28.10 -36.22 -14.11
N ASP A 101 26.83 -36.25 -14.56
CA ASP A 101 26.40 -36.76 -15.86
C ASP A 101 26.51 -35.72 -17.00
N GLY A 102 27.01 -34.52 -16.70
CA GLY A 102 27.14 -33.40 -17.64
C GLY A 102 25.84 -32.60 -17.82
N SER A 103 24.74 -32.96 -17.16
CA SER A 103 23.53 -32.16 -17.15
C SER A 103 23.67 -30.94 -16.22
N THR A 104 22.92 -29.86 -16.50
CA THR A 104 22.93 -28.66 -15.66
C THR A 104 21.61 -28.57 -14.91
N ALA A 105 21.68 -28.52 -13.58
CA ALA A 105 20.53 -28.24 -12.72
C ALA A 105 20.59 -26.78 -12.26
N CYS A 106 19.48 -26.05 -12.43
CA CYS A 106 19.36 -24.66 -12.00
C CYS A 106 18.21 -24.52 -11.01
N ASN A 107 18.49 -23.89 -9.87
CA ASN A 107 17.48 -23.43 -8.94
C ASN A 107 17.40 -21.90 -9.05
N ASN A 108 16.25 -21.42 -9.53
CA ASN A 108 15.98 -20.00 -9.65
C ASN A 108 15.18 -19.56 -8.42
N TYR A 109 15.67 -18.57 -7.69
CA TYR A 109 14.95 -17.98 -6.57
C TYR A 109 15.00 -16.46 -6.66
N ILE A 110 13.97 -15.80 -6.13
CA ILE A 110 13.88 -14.34 -6.07
C ILE A 110 14.37 -13.93 -4.69
N VAL A 111 15.37 -13.06 -4.65
CA VAL A 111 15.70 -12.30 -3.45
C VAL A 111 14.82 -11.06 -3.48
N THR A 112 13.86 -10.98 -2.55
CA THR A 112 13.00 -9.82 -2.41
C THR A 112 13.84 -8.58 -2.18
N GLY A 113 13.66 -7.60 -3.05
CA GLY A 113 14.33 -6.32 -3.02
C GLY A 113 13.98 -5.53 -1.78
N GLN A 114 14.76 -4.47 -1.61
CA GLN A 114 14.57 -3.47 -0.58
C GLN A 114 13.59 -2.38 -1.02
N ALA A 115 13.46 -2.13 -2.33
CA ALA A 115 12.40 -1.30 -2.88
C ALA A 115 11.08 -2.09 -2.95
N GLU A 116 10.06 -1.65 -2.19
CA GLU A 116 8.72 -2.24 -2.18
C GLU A 116 7.78 -1.57 -3.19
N GLY A 117 8.15 -0.44 -3.78
CA GLY A 117 7.29 0.14 -4.80
C GLY A 117 7.71 1.50 -5.28
N VAL A 118 7.65 1.69 -6.60
CA VAL A 118 7.75 3.00 -7.23
C VAL A 118 6.38 3.35 -7.78
N THR A 119 5.81 4.47 -7.33
CA THR A 119 4.50 4.91 -7.80
C THR A 119 4.59 6.31 -8.39
N ASN A 120 4.18 6.42 -9.65
CA ASN A 120 3.97 7.69 -10.32
C ASN A 120 2.48 7.95 -10.43
N TYR A 121 2.09 9.23 -10.39
CA TYR A 121 0.70 9.65 -10.46
C TYR A 121 0.51 10.67 -11.57
N TYR A 122 -0.59 10.52 -12.30
CA TYR A 122 -1.21 11.65 -12.99
C TYR A 122 -1.64 12.71 -11.98
N PRO A 123 -1.90 13.96 -12.43
CA PRO A 123 -2.22 15.06 -11.51
C PRO A 123 -3.38 14.75 -10.56
N PHE A 124 -4.40 14.02 -11.01
CA PHE A 124 -5.58 13.67 -10.22
C PHE A 124 -5.45 12.34 -9.47
N GLY A 125 -4.23 11.81 -9.31
CA GLY A 125 -3.95 10.65 -8.46
C GLY A 125 -4.14 9.28 -9.11
N LEU A 126 -4.51 9.24 -10.40
CA LEU A 126 -4.48 7.98 -11.16
C LEU A 126 -3.04 7.52 -11.27
N MET A 127 -2.77 6.26 -10.93
CA MET A 127 -1.43 5.71 -11.01
C MET A 127 -0.97 5.64 -12.48
N HIS A 128 0.25 6.10 -12.71
CA HIS A 128 0.95 6.11 -13.98
C HIS A 128 2.23 5.27 -13.86
N ASN A 129 2.09 4.02 -13.44
CA ASN A 129 3.22 3.10 -13.40
C ASN A 129 3.40 2.45 -14.78
N THR A 130 4.54 2.71 -15.42
CA THR A 130 4.93 2.05 -16.67
C THR A 130 5.63 0.72 -16.42
N GLN A 131 5.93 0.40 -15.17
CA GLN A 131 6.67 -0.80 -14.78
C GLN A 131 5.84 -1.62 -13.80
N SER A 132 5.36 -2.76 -14.30
CA SER A 132 4.77 -3.85 -13.51
C SER A 132 5.89 -4.60 -12.78
N TYR A 133 6.48 -3.95 -11.79
CA TYR A 133 7.19 -4.72 -10.77
C TYR A 133 6.13 -5.31 -9.85
N ASN A 134 6.14 -6.64 -9.70
CA ASN A 134 5.27 -7.38 -8.79
C ASN A 134 5.71 -7.12 -7.35
N PHE A 135 5.49 -5.90 -6.88
CA PHE A 135 5.71 -5.61 -5.48
C PHE A 135 4.45 -5.97 -4.70
N ASP A 136 4.56 -6.88 -3.75
CA ASP A 136 3.56 -7.12 -2.72
C ASP A 136 3.55 -5.95 -1.75
N ASN A 137 2.98 -4.83 -2.19
CA ASN A 137 2.97 -3.62 -1.40
C ASN A 137 1.93 -3.78 -0.29
N ALA A 138 2.39 -4.06 0.93
CA ALA A 138 1.50 -4.35 2.06
C ALA A 138 0.79 -3.08 2.56
N TYR A 139 1.36 -1.91 2.26
CA TYR A 139 0.85 -0.60 2.67
C TYR A 139 0.21 0.17 1.51
N ASN A 140 -1.11 0.38 1.63
CA ASN A 140 -1.93 0.96 0.56
C ASN A 140 -2.13 2.47 0.64
N TYR A 141 -1.42 3.19 1.50
CA TYR A 141 -1.48 4.65 1.52
C TYR A 141 -0.57 5.22 0.45
N LYS A 142 -1.16 5.96 -0.50
CA LYS A 142 -0.50 6.29 -1.77
C LYS A 142 -0.63 7.79 -2.08
N TYR A 143 -1.77 8.20 -2.63
CA TYR A 143 -1.98 9.56 -3.10
C TYR A 143 -2.46 10.47 -1.96
N GLN A 144 -1.75 11.58 -1.72
CA GLN A 144 -1.98 12.51 -0.59
C GLN A 144 -2.14 11.82 0.77
N GLY A 145 -1.39 10.74 0.99
CA GLY A 145 -1.51 9.92 2.20
C GLY A 145 -2.89 9.31 2.41
N GLN A 146 -3.68 9.08 1.34
CA GLN A 146 -4.95 8.37 1.41
C GLN A 146 -4.77 6.91 1.00
N GLU A 147 -5.56 6.04 1.64
CA GLU A 147 -5.56 4.61 1.34
C GLU A 147 -6.24 4.34 -0.01
N LEU A 148 -5.54 3.62 -0.88
CA LEU A 148 -6.09 3.04 -2.09
C LEU A 148 -6.82 1.75 -1.75
N GLN A 149 -8.13 1.74 -2.00
CA GLN A 149 -9.00 0.59 -1.84
C GLN A 149 -8.85 -0.37 -3.04
N GLU A 150 -9.24 -1.63 -2.86
CA GLU A 150 -9.16 -2.66 -3.91
C GLU A 150 -10.07 -2.35 -5.11
N THR A 151 -11.06 -1.47 -4.92
CA THR A 151 -11.90 -0.93 -6.00
C THR A 151 -11.17 0.08 -6.89
N GLY A 152 -9.94 0.48 -6.52
CA GLY A 152 -9.18 1.55 -7.18
C GLY A 152 -9.56 2.96 -6.73
N TRP A 153 -10.37 3.09 -5.67
CA TRP A 153 -10.78 4.37 -5.11
C TRP A 153 -9.89 4.76 -3.94
N TYR A 154 -9.68 6.06 -3.72
CA TYR A 154 -9.04 6.55 -2.51
C TYR A 154 -10.07 6.80 -1.41
N SER A 155 -9.84 6.25 -0.22
CA SER A 155 -10.65 6.49 0.97
C SER A 155 -10.17 7.78 1.63
N PHE A 156 -10.89 8.88 1.42
CA PHE A 156 -10.72 10.09 2.22
C PHE A 156 -11.67 10.03 3.41
N LYS A 157 -11.26 10.67 4.51
CA LYS A 157 -12.00 10.72 5.79
C LYS A 157 -13.53 10.88 5.68
N TRP A 158 -14.02 11.66 4.70
CA TRP A 158 -15.45 11.93 4.56
C TRP A 158 -16.08 11.39 3.28
N ARG A 159 -15.27 11.01 2.28
CA ARG A 159 -15.73 10.71 0.92
C ARG A 159 -14.79 9.74 0.24
N ASN A 160 -15.32 8.91 -0.65
CA ASN A 160 -14.48 8.12 -1.55
C ASN A 160 -14.19 8.94 -2.82
N TYR A 161 -12.94 8.89 -3.27
CA TYR A 161 -12.44 9.61 -4.42
C TYR A 161 -12.05 8.67 -5.54
N MET A 162 -12.54 8.98 -6.74
CA MET A 162 -12.29 8.24 -7.96
C MET A 162 -11.20 8.97 -8.77
N PRO A 163 -9.97 8.44 -8.82
CA PRO A 163 -8.85 9.11 -9.48
C PRO A 163 -8.91 9.06 -11.01
N ASP A 164 -9.63 8.09 -11.57
CA ASP A 164 -9.86 7.90 -13.01
C ASP A 164 -10.69 9.05 -13.62
N ILE A 165 -11.68 9.55 -12.89
CA ILE A 165 -12.53 10.69 -13.30
C ILE A 165 -12.21 11.99 -12.56
N GLY A 166 -11.32 11.93 -11.56
CA GLY A 166 -10.88 13.09 -10.79
C GLY A 166 -11.97 13.71 -9.90
N ARG A 167 -12.88 12.90 -9.34
CA ARG A 167 -14.07 13.37 -8.59
C ARG A 167 -14.37 12.51 -7.37
N PHE A 168 -15.09 13.08 -6.40
CA PHE A 168 -15.68 12.31 -5.32
C PHE A 168 -16.92 11.54 -5.77
N THR A 169 -17.20 10.40 -5.15
CA THR A 169 -18.39 9.58 -5.42
C THR A 169 -19.64 10.11 -4.70
N THR A 170 -19.45 10.88 -3.63
CA THR A 170 -20.52 11.39 -2.78
C THR A 170 -20.52 12.92 -2.71
N ILE A 171 -21.69 13.49 -2.43
CA ILE A 171 -21.90 14.93 -2.25
C ILE A 171 -21.08 15.41 -1.04
N ASP A 172 -20.39 16.53 -1.17
CA ASP A 172 -19.71 17.20 -0.06
C ASP A 172 -20.70 17.50 1.08
N PRO A 173 -20.45 17.07 2.34
CA PRO A 173 -21.26 17.47 3.49
C PRO A 173 -21.34 18.99 3.68
N LEU A 174 -20.36 19.74 3.15
CA LEU A 174 -20.30 21.20 3.19
C LEU A 174 -20.71 21.85 1.86
N ALA A 175 -21.35 21.11 0.95
CA ALA A 175 -21.75 21.60 -0.38
C ALA A 175 -22.56 22.90 -0.30
N GLU A 176 -23.44 23.03 0.70
CA GLU A 176 -24.28 24.22 0.89
C GLU A 176 -23.47 25.50 1.13
N LYS A 177 -22.28 25.40 1.72
CA LYS A 177 -21.39 26.55 1.95
C LYS A 177 -20.70 27.01 0.66
N TYR A 178 -20.61 26.14 -0.34
CA TYR A 178 -19.87 26.37 -1.58
C TYR A 178 -20.77 26.19 -2.81
N ASN A 179 -21.84 26.97 -2.87
CA ASN A 179 -22.84 26.92 -3.94
C ASN A 179 -22.28 27.18 -5.36
N THR A 180 -21.12 27.83 -5.48
CA THR A 180 -20.46 28.08 -6.77
C THR A 180 -19.67 26.88 -7.29
N TRP A 181 -19.43 25.86 -6.46
CA TRP A 181 -18.62 24.69 -6.81
C TRP A 181 -19.49 23.46 -6.95
N SER A 182 -19.05 22.52 -7.79
CA SER A 182 -19.71 21.22 -7.88
C SER A 182 -19.52 20.46 -6.56
N PRO A 183 -20.59 19.83 -6.00
CA PRO A 183 -20.50 19.06 -4.76
C PRO A 183 -19.55 17.84 -4.85
N TYR A 184 -19.10 17.48 -6.05
CA TYR A 184 -18.19 16.37 -6.32
C TYR A 184 -16.78 16.81 -6.73
N SER A 185 -16.52 18.12 -6.77
CA SER A 185 -15.23 18.65 -7.22
C SER A 185 -14.10 18.27 -6.25
N PHE A 186 -12.95 17.88 -6.82
CA PHE A 186 -11.74 17.62 -6.07
C PHE A 186 -10.75 18.78 -6.24
N ALA A 187 -10.27 19.33 -5.11
CA ALA A 187 -9.31 20.43 -5.05
C ALA A 187 -9.63 21.63 -5.98
N GLY A 188 -10.91 21.91 -6.24
CA GLY A 188 -11.33 22.97 -7.16
C GLY A 188 -10.76 22.82 -8.58
N ASN A 189 -10.46 21.59 -9.01
CA ASN A 189 -9.77 21.24 -10.26
C ASN A 189 -8.35 21.86 -10.39
N ARG A 190 -7.69 22.16 -9.27
CA ARG A 190 -6.35 22.77 -9.21
C ARG A 190 -5.46 22.04 -8.23
N ILE A 191 -4.92 20.92 -8.68
CA ILE A 191 -4.25 19.96 -7.79
C ILE A 191 -2.76 20.24 -7.58
N SER A 192 -2.10 20.87 -8.56
CA SER A 192 -0.65 21.10 -8.53
C SER A 192 -0.20 22.27 -7.65
N VAL A 193 -1.11 22.91 -6.90
CA VAL A 193 -0.89 24.24 -6.31
C VAL A 193 -1.01 24.27 -4.79
N TYR A 194 -1.67 23.30 -4.16
CA TYR A 194 -2.03 23.39 -2.74
C TYR A 194 -1.57 22.19 -1.91
N ARG A 195 -1.31 22.46 -0.62
CA ARG A 195 -0.95 21.52 0.46
C ARG A 195 -2.07 21.50 1.48
#